data_AF-A0A8I2E6I4-F1
#
_entry.id   AF-A0A8I2E6I4-F1
#
_cell.length_a   1.000
_cell.length_b   1.000
_cell.length_c   1.000
_cell.angle_alpha   90.00
_cell.angle_beta   90.00
_cell.angle_gamma   90.00
#
_symmetry.space_group_name_H-M   'P 1'
#
loop_
_entity.id
_entity.type
_entity.pdbx_description
1 polymer ?
#
loop_
_entity_poly.entity_id
_entity_poly.type
_entity_poly.pdbx_seq_one_letter_code
_entity_poly.pdbx_strand_id
1 'polypeptide(L)' 'MRGMEAINEVHVSEPGLVVVDVAAADDETAFAFHTALAARWAATSVERTTRDAGQPGVRLRCYLDLCQPLNAPGQAPTLR' A
#
# COMPACT_ATOMS: atom_id res chain seq x y z
N MET A 1 5.35 18.27 8.90
CA MET A 1 4.58 17.01 9.05
C MET A 1 3.11 17.33 8.84
N ARG A 2 2.54 17.13 7.64
CA ARG A 2 1.08 16.95 7.56
C ARG A 2 0.79 15.62 8.22
N GLY A 3 0.03 15.68 9.32
CA GLY A 3 -0.30 14.53 10.15
C GLY A 3 -1.01 13.46 9.33
N MET A 4 -0.75 12.20 9.68
CA MET A 4 -1.49 11.04 9.17
C MET A 4 -2.97 11.38 9.06
N GLU A 5 -3.56 11.20 7.88
CA GLU A 5 -4.99 11.38 7.72
C GLU A 5 -5.73 10.47 8.71
N ALA A 6 -6.78 11.00 9.34
CA ALA A 6 -7.50 10.29 10.38
C ALA A 6 -8.05 8.95 9.85
N ILE A 7 -7.94 7.91 10.68
CA ILE A 7 -8.51 6.60 10.40
C ILE A 7 -10.04 6.71 10.51
N ASN A 8 -10.74 6.70 9.37
CA ASN A 8 -12.21 6.65 9.28
C ASN A 8 -12.79 5.31 9.82
N GLU A 9 -14.05 5.31 10.28
CA GLU A 9 -14.77 4.11 10.75
C GLU A 9 -14.69 2.93 9.78
N VAL A 10 -14.70 3.16 8.46
CA VAL A 10 -14.56 2.09 7.46
C VAL A 10 -13.21 1.35 7.54
N HIS A 11 -12.16 2.01 8.05
CA HIS A 11 -10.84 1.42 8.22
C HIS A 11 -10.72 0.57 9.49
N VAL A 12 -11.69 0.64 10.41
CA VAL A 12 -11.73 -0.15 11.65
C VAL A 12 -12.88 -1.16 11.69
N SER A 13 -13.72 -1.20 10.65
CA SER A 13 -14.88 -2.09 10.56
C SER A 13 -14.51 -3.58 10.61
N GLU A 14 -13.35 -3.95 10.08
CA GLU A 14 -12.85 -5.33 10.12
C GLU A 14 -11.35 -5.35 10.49
N PRO A 15 -10.91 -6.28 11.37
CA PRO A 15 -9.49 -6.43 11.67
C PRO A 15 -8.73 -6.83 10.41
N GLY A 16 -7.59 -6.20 10.17
CA GLY A 16 -6.69 -6.56 9.07
C GLY A 16 -6.47 -5.47 8.03
N LEU A 17 -7.35 -4.46 7.94
CA LEU A 17 -7.15 -3.33 7.04
C LEU A 17 -6.19 -2.29 7.64
N VAL A 18 -5.12 -1.97 6.92
CA VAL A 18 -4.11 -0.99 7.33
C VAL A 18 -3.87 0.03 6.23
N VAL A 19 -3.72 1.28 6.62
CA VAL A 19 -3.31 2.37 5.72
C VAL A 19 -1.82 2.63 5.92
N VAL A 20 -1.06 2.69 4.81
CA VAL A 20 0.36 3.04 4.83
C VAL A 20 0.58 4.31 4.00
N ASP A 21 1.08 5.35 4.67
CA ASP A 21 1.60 6.57 4.04
C ASP A 21 3.11 6.48 3.91
N VAL A 22 3.59 6.53 2.66
CA VAL A 22 5.00 6.44 2.28
C VAL A 22 5.48 7.81 1.86
N ALA A 23 6.61 8.25 2.38
CA ALA A 23 7.35 9.40 1.88
C ALA A 23 8.69 8.91 1.32
N ALA A 24 8.98 9.25 0.07
CA ALA A 24 10.20 8.84 -0.61
C ALA A 24 10.83 10.03 -1.36
N ALA A 25 12.11 9.93 -1.72
CA ALA A 25 12.78 10.97 -2.50
C ALA A 25 12.25 11.08 -3.93
N ASP A 26 11.80 9.96 -4.50
CA ASP A 26 11.38 9.82 -5.88
C ASP A 26 10.32 8.73 -6.03
N ASP A 27 9.67 8.76 -7.20
CA ASP A 27 8.62 7.84 -7.59
C ASP A 27 9.10 6.37 -7.60
N GLU A 28 10.30 6.12 -8.12
CA GLU A 28 10.88 4.77 -8.24
C GLU A 28 10.98 4.09 -6.86
N THR A 29 11.53 4.79 -5.88
CA THR A 29 11.66 4.30 -4.51
C THR A 29 10.29 4.04 -3.87
N ALA A 30 9.31 4.93 -4.06
CA ALA A 30 7.97 4.75 -3.53
C ALA A 30 7.26 3.53 -4.13
N PHE A 31 7.37 3.32 -5.45
CA PHE A 31 6.76 2.18 -6.14
C PHE A 31 7.46 0.86 -5.85
N ALA A 32 8.79 0.86 -5.69
CA ALA A 32 9.53 -0.33 -5.27
C ALA A 32 9.08 -0.83 -3.90
N PHE A 33 8.87 0.09 -2.94
CA PHE A 33 8.34 -0.25 -1.63
C PHE A 33 6.90 -0.77 -1.70
N HIS A 34 6.01 -0.11 -2.45
CA HIS A 34 4.64 -0.60 -2.68
C HIS A 34 4.62 -2.01 -3.29
N THR A 35 5.49 -2.28 -4.27
CA THR A 35 5.62 -3.61 -4.90
C THR A 35 6.00 -4.67 -3.88
N ALA A 36 6.94 -4.37 -2.97
CA ALA A 36 7.33 -5.29 -1.90
C ALA A 36 6.17 -5.59 -0.93
N LEU A 37 5.34 -4.58 -0.63
CA LEU A 37 4.13 -4.77 0.19
C LEU A 37 3.09 -5.61 -0.54
N ALA A 38 2.83 -5.34 -1.81
CA ALA A 38 1.86 -6.07 -2.64
C ALA A 38 2.26 -7.52 -2.90
N ALA A 39 3.56 -7.84 -2.88
CA ALA A 39 4.03 -9.23 -2.95
C ALA A 39 3.74 -10.01 -1.65
N ARG A 40 3.52 -9.33 -0.53
CA ARG A 40 3.39 -9.93 0.80
C ARG A 40 1.95 -10.00 1.29
N TRP A 41 1.12 -9.04 0.88
CA TRP A 41 -0.27 -8.87 1.32
C TRP A 41 -1.14 -8.40 0.15
N ALA A 42 -2.46 -8.60 0.25
CA ALA A 42 -3.37 -7.93 -0.66
C ALA A 42 -3.24 -6.41 -0.47
N ALA A 43 -2.83 -5.72 -1.52
CA ALA A 43 -2.64 -4.28 -1.52
C ALA A 43 -3.50 -3.66 -2.62
N THR A 44 -4.05 -2.48 -2.35
CA THR A 44 -4.65 -1.67 -3.42
C THR A 44 -3.58 -1.30 -4.43
N SER A 45 -3.90 -1.44 -5.72
CA SER A 45 -3.08 -0.90 -6.80
C SER A 45 -2.91 0.61 -6.61
N VAL A 46 -1.67 1.08 -6.69
CA VAL A 46 -1.38 2.52 -6.69
C VAL A 46 -0.76 2.88 -8.04
N GLU A 47 -1.42 3.77 -8.76
CA GLU A 47 -1.00 4.17 -10.11
C GLU A 47 -0.12 5.44 -10.10
N ARG A 48 -0.19 6.26 -9.04
CA ARG A 48 0.52 7.55 -8.98
C ARG A 48 0.96 7.89 -7.57
N THR A 49 2.14 8.52 -7.46
CA THR A 49 2.54 9.26 -6.27
C THR A 49 2.00 10.70 -6.35
N THR A 50 2.00 11.38 -5.20
CA THR A 50 1.63 12.79 -5.09
C THR A 50 2.84 13.60 -4.64
N ARG A 51 2.99 14.81 -5.17
CA ARG A 51 4.01 15.78 -4.73
C ARG A 51 3.30 16.91 -4.00
N ASP A 52 3.54 17.04 -2.70
CA ASP A 52 2.98 18.14 -1.91
C ASP A 52 3.80 19.41 -2.14
N ALA A 53 3.12 20.52 -2.41
CA ALA A 53 3.79 21.78 -2.70
C ALA A 53 4.66 22.23 -1.50
N GLY A 54 5.95 22.47 -1.76
CA GLY A 54 6.92 22.87 -0.75
C GLY A 54 7.48 21.73 0.10
N GLN A 55 7.15 20.46 -0.20
CA GLN A 55 7.80 19.31 0.40
C GLN A 55 8.78 18.66 -0.59
N PRO A 56 10.01 18.31 -0.16
CA PRO A 56 10.91 17.53 -0.99
C PRO A 56 10.37 16.10 -1.15
N GLY A 57 10.48 15.56 -2.35
CA GLY A 57 10.13 14.17 -2.67
C GLY A 57 8.67 13.92 -3.03
N VAL A 58 8.24 12.68 -2.86
CA VAL A 58 6.92 12.17 -3.25
C VAL A 58 6.24 11.47 -2.09
N ARG A 59 4.91 11.34 -2.18
CA ARG A 59 4.10 10.55 -1.27
C ARG A 59 3.27 9.51 -2.00
N LEU A 60 3.16 8.34 -1.40
CA LEU A 60 2.29 7.27 -1.84
C LEU A 60 1.45 6.80 -0.67
N ARG A 61 0.14 6.65 -0.89
CA ARG A 61 -0.76 6.07 0.09
C ARG A 61 -1.36 4.79 -0.47
N CYS A 62 -1.32 3.72 0.30
CA CYS A 62 -1.91 2.44 -0.06
C CYS A 62 -2.65 1.80 1.11
N TYR A 63 -3.58 0.92 0.79
CA TYR A 63 -4.32 0.11 1.74
C TYR A 63 -3.84 -1.33 1.62
N LEU A 64 -3.61 -1.97 2.76
CA LEU A 64 -3.17 -3.35 2.88
C LEU A 64 -4.20 -4.15 3.66
N ASP A 65 -4.53 -5.34 3.18
CA ASP A 65 -5.25 -6.35 3.95
C ASP A 65 -4.26 -7.39 4.48
N LEU A 66 -4.08 -7.37 5.81
CA LEU A 66 -3.18 -8.28 6.53
C LEU A 66 -3.79 -9.65 6.78
N CYS A 67 -5.11 -9.80 6.59
CA CYS A 67 -5.83 -11.05 6.77
C CYS A 67 -5.57 -12.04 5.62
N GLN A 68 -5.13 -11.54 4.45
CA GLN A 68 -4.67 -12.40 3.38
C GLN A 68 -3.28 -13.01 3.70
N PRO A 69 -3.15 -14.35 3.78
CA PRO A 69 -1.90 -15.01 4.12
C PRO A 69 -0.85 -14.87 3.00
N LEU A 70 0.43 -14.89 3.39
CA LEU A 70 1.63 -14.78 2.52
C LEU A 70 1.68 -15.77 1.36
N ASN A 71 0.95 -16.85 1.48
CA ASN A 71 0.81 -17.87 0.47
C ASN A 71 -0.66 -18.28 0.51
N ALA A 72 -1.42 -17.98 -0.54
CA ALA A 72 -2.57 -18.81 -0.83
C ALA A 72 -2.01 -20.10 -1.46
N PRO A 73 -2.04 -21.27 -0.79
CA PRO A 73 -1.80 -22.53 -1.48
C PRO A 73 -2.96 -22.73 -2.46
N GLY A 74 -2.77 -22.35 -3.72
CA GLY A 74 -3.86 -22.42 -4.70
C GLY A 74 -3.54 -21.97 -6.13
N GLN A 75 -2.38 -21.35 -6.39
CA GLN A 75 -1.96 -21.11 -7.77
C GLN A 75 -1.29 -22.37 -8.34
N ALA A 76 -2.09 -23.44 -8.50
CA ALA A 76 -1.73 -24.51 -9.41
C ALA A 76 -1.71 -23.92 -10.83
N PRO A 77 -0.67 -24.17 -11.64
CA PRO A 77 -0.71 -23.78 -13.05
C PRO A 77 -1.85 -24.55 -13.70
N THR A 78 -2.88 -23.83 -14.16
CA THR A 78 -3.90 -24.40 -15.03
C THR A 78 -3.22 -24.75 -16.34
N LEU A 79 -2.75 -25.99 -16.47
CA LEU A 79 -2.31 -26.54 -17.74
C LEU A 79 -3.56 -26.67 -18.63
N ARG A 80 -3.62 -25.87 -19.68
CA ARG A 80 -4.49 -26.07 -20.84
C ARG A 80 -3.64 -26.63 -21.97
#